data_AF-A0A9W8RTV9-F1
#
_entry.id   AF-A0A9W8RTV9-F1
#
_cell.length_a   1.000
_cell.length_b   1.000
_cell.length_c   1.000
_cell.angle_alpha   90.00
_cell.angle_beta   90.00
_cell.angle_gamma   90.00
#
_symmetry.space_group_name_H-M   'P 1'
#
loop_
_entity.id
_entity.type
_entity.pdbx_description
1 polymer ?
#
loop_
_entity_poly.entity_id
_entity_poly.type
_entity_poly.pdbx_seq_one_letter_code
_entity_poly.pdbx_strand_id
1 'polypeptide(L)'
;MSTPSAWKPEHFGGLAPHQRQLLYEPIILECALQKTGNLPVYKPEGQPPSDYDEAMPDFQAFQFFVNKVAQVCDNERGGDTITALAILQGSLGPRYVFSSNLKDEIASNTTRDFVQGLLDLVGKNPEQLKITTLNGRALWLILSFNVSRLIEYLELLKVSAKKCLESCRRRKEDEAISDCETLIKAIHTFGPNGIHHLISERAKDGEMTRSEPWCDLRHFLGRWHSYRQAAETVVAVAQKWPELFQDFEITMVPPGSRIPKPIQRTELTSSTIVQNIAKEEKIEGPELEQIVEDLQQLGLDAAIASFQKSRRFKPLLHAEISVHAHLKKNGLTSVQHYWRNWDYIGSSKPTCRLCHYYFEALEGDKPHVRPSHYNLYYNWRLPGLDEIHHQRDTQSSAEDDNSSESEGFVEADDHVEAHDPAKTHEDLLVSIAQKMRNDVKKTLKEKKIRRKARDSNTYSTVPEYLRDENDASGSNVE
;
A
#
# COMPACT_ATOMS: atom_id res chain seq x y z
N MET A 1 -16.09 13.15 -37.32
CA MET A 1 -15.16 12.02 -37.40
C MET A 1 -15.39 11.14 -36.18
N SER A 2 -16.03 9.99 -36.35
CA SER A 2 -16.32 9.08 -35.23
C SER A 2 -15.02 8.51 -34.67
N THR A 3 -14.75 8.74 -33.39
CA THR A 3 -13.70 8.03 -32.66
C THR A 3 -13.94 6.52 -32.80
N PRO A 4 -12.94 5.72 -33.21
CA PRO A 4 -13.17 4.28 -33.35
C PRO A 4 -13.65 3.67 -32.02
N SER A 5 -14.40 2.56 -32.07
CA SER A 5 -15.02 1.94 -30.89
C SER A 5 -14.05 1.64 -29.73
N ALA A 6 -12.74 1.55 -29.98
CA ALA A 6 -11.71 1.32 -28.97
C ALA A 6 -11.35 2.56 -28.12
N TRP A 7 -11.83 3.76 -28.48
CA TRP A 7 -11.32 5.05 -27.96
C TRP A 7 -12.31 5.79 -27.06
N LYS A 8 -13.34 5.10 -26.60
CA LYS A 8 -14.32 5.70 -25.71
C LYS A 8 -13.72 5.90 -24.30
N PRO A 9 -13.94 7.05 -23.64
CA PRO A 9 -13.41 7.34 -22.30
C PRO A 9 -13.70 6.27 -21.25
N GLU A 10 -14.85 5.60 -21.38
CA GLU A 10 -15.28 4.43 -20.61
C GLU A 10 -14.27 3.27 -20.59
N HIS A 11 -13.43 3.10 -21.63
CA HIS A 11 -12.35 2.11 -21.61
C HIS A 11 -11.11 2.53 -20.79
N PHE A 12 -11.03 3.79 -20.37
CA PHE A 12 -9.91 4.37 -19.63
C PHE A 12 -10.34 4.97 -18.28
N GLY A 13 -11.39 4.40 -17.67
CA GLY A 13 -11.91 4.87 -16.38
C GLY A 13 -12.54 6.26 -16.48
N GLY A 14 -13.13 6.60 -17.63
CA GLY A 14 -13.76 7.90 -17.88
C GLY A 14 -12.81 9.01 -18.32
N LEU A 15 -11.49 8.76 -18.36
CA LEU A 15 -10.51 9.81 -18.66
C LEU A 15 -10.37 10.12 -20.15
N ALA A 16 -10.52 11.40 -20.50
CA ALA A 16 -10.22 11.97 -21.80
C ALA A 16 -8.72 11.87 -22.16
N PRO A 17 -8.34 12.00 -23.45
CA PRO A 17 -6.95 11.93 -23.87
C PRO A 17 -6.00 12.89 -23.13
N HIS A 18 -6.41 14.14 -22.90
CA HIS A 18 -5.58 15.14 -22.21
C HIS A 18 -5.41 14.81 -20.72
N GLN A 19 -6.48 14.39 -20.03
CA GLN A 19 -6.44 13.92 -18.64
C GLN A 19 -5.48 12.73 -18.45
N ARG A 20 -5.47 11.80 -19.41
CA ARG A 20 -4.51 10.67 -19.40
C ARG A 20 -3.07 11.15 -19.54
N GLN A 21 -2.80 12.14 -20.39
CA GLN A 21 -1.47 12.72 -20.53
C GLN A 21 -1.06 13.43 -19.24
N LEU A 22 -1.95 14.26 -18.69
CA LEU A 22 -1.77 15.01 -17.45
C LEU A 22 -1.30 14.12 -16.29
N LEU A 23 -1.91 12.93 -16.14
CA LEU A 23 -1.58 11.98 -15.08
C LEU A 23 -0.39 11.08 -15.42
N TYR A 24 -0.36 10.45 -16.59
CA TYR A 24 0.57 9.35 -16.86
C TYR A 24 1.93 9.80 -17.39
N GLU A 25 2.05 10.95 -18.05
CA GLU A 25 3.33 11.45 -18.52
C GLU A 25 4.33 11.69 -17.37
N PRO A 26 3.99 12.42 -16.27
CA PRO A 26 4.91 12.56 -15.15
C PRO A 26 5.20 11.24 -14.44
N ILE A 27 4.24 10.31 -14.35
CA ILE A 27 4.46 8.97 -13.79
C ILE A 27 5.51 8.19 -14.59
N ILE A 28 5.40 8.20 -15.92
CA ILE A 28 6.32 7.48 -16.82
C ILE A 28 7.72 8.09 -16.73
N LEU A 29 7.83 9.42 -16.71
CA LEU A 29 9.10 10.11 -16.61
C LEU A 29 9.81 9.81 -15.29
N GLU A 30 9.10 9.90 -14.17
CA GLU A 30 9.62 9.55 -12.84
C GLU A 30 10.03 8.07 -12.78
N CYS A 31 9.24 7.16 -13.34
CA CYS A 31 9.58 5.74 -13.44
C CYS A 31 10.80 5.47 -14.34
N ALA A 32 11.01 6.29 -15.39
CA ALA A 32 12.20 6.21 -16.23
C ALA A 32 13.44 6.69 -15.47
N LEU A 33 13.37 7.84 -14.81
CA LEU A 33 14.41 8.38 -13.92
C LEU A 33 14.85 7.36 -12.86
N GLN A 34 13.89 6.65 -12.26
CA GLN A 34 14.17 5.60 -11.27
C GLN A 34 14.87 4.37 -11.82
N LYS A 35 14.76 4.09 -13.13
CA LYS A 35 15.39 2.93 -13.78
C LYS A 35 16.78 3.23 -14.30
N THR A 36 17.02 4.44 -14.79
CA THR A 36 18.28 4.83 -15.44
C THR A 36 19.25 5.52 -14.47
N GLY A 37 18.75 6.11 -13.39
CA GLY A 37 19.56 6.85 -12.44
C GLY A 37 20.11 5.99 -11.29
N ASN A 38 21.41 6.09 -11.02
CA ASN A 38 22.00 5.77 -9.71
C ASN A 38 21.75 6.91 -8.70
N LEU A 39 20.56 7.52 -8.74
CA LEU A 39 20.28 8.70 -7.93
C LEU A 39 20.10 8.29 -6.46
N PRO A 40 20.68 9.05 -5.51
CA PRO A 40 20.46 8.83 -4.09
C PRO A 40 18.98 8.89 -3.74
N VAL A 41 18.57 8.06 -2.80
CA VAL A 41 17.19 7.95 -2.34
C VAL A 41 17.04 8.74 -1.04
N TYR A 42 15.93 9.47 -0.85
CA TYR A 42 15.67 10.12 0.44
C TYR A 42 15.65 9.10 1.59
N LYS A 43 16.12 9.51 2.76
CA LYS A 43 15.94 8.70 3.97
C LYS A 43 14.44 8.49 4.18
N PRO A 44 13.98 7.26 4.47
CA PRO A 44 12.57 7.00 4.70
C PRO A 44 12.05 7.86 5.85
N GLU A 45 10.99 8.62 5.63
CA GLU A 45 10.26 9.32 6.69
C GLU A 45 9.46 8.29 7.49
N GLY A 46 9.66 8.26 8.81
CA GLY A 46 8.87 7.47 9.75
C GLY A 46 9.24 5.99 9.86
N GLN A 47 9.45 5.56 11.11
CA GLN A 47 9.39 4.15 11.50
C GLN A 47 7.90 3.76 11.58
N PRO A 48 7.44 2.70 10.88
CA PRO A 48 6.16 2.11 11.24
C PRO A 48 6.25 1.55 12.68
N PRO A 49 5.12 1.47 13.40
CA PRO A 49 5.12 1.04 14.80
C PRO A 49 5.77 -0.32 14.97
N SER A 50 6.33 -0.47 16.16
CA SER A 50 6.95 -1.69 16.63
C SER A 50 5.97 -2.85 16.75
N ASP A 51 6.49 -3.97 17.25
CA ASP A 51 5.70 -5.13 17.65
C ASP A 51 4.44 -4.71 18.41
N TYR A 52 3.39 -5.54 18.32
CA TYR A 52 2.17 -5.30 19.08
C TYR A 52 2.51 -5.19 20.57
N ASP A 53 2.05 -4.11 21.18
CA ASP A 53 2.19 -3.83 22.60
C ASP A 53 0.78 -3.73 23.19
N GLU A 54 0.53 -4.42 24.29
CA GLU A 54 -0.75 -4.36 24.99
C GLU A 54 -1.04 -2.95 25.55
N ALA A 55 0.00 -2.18 25.85
CA ALA A 55 -0.11 -0.78 26.28
C ALA A 55 -0.34 0.21 25.11
N MET A 56 -0.35 -0.28 23.86
CA MET A 56 -0.58 0.55 22.68
C MET A 56 -1.98 1.20 22.72
N PRO A 57 -2.08 2.50 22.36
CA PRO A 57 -3.38 3.18 22.24
C PRO A 57 -4.35 2.41 21.35
N ASP A 58 -5.62 2.39 21.74
CA ASP A 58 -6.68 1.59 21.10
C ASP A 58 -6.73 1.74 19.58
N PHE A 59 -6.75 2.97 19.07
CA PHE A 59 -6.78 3.20 17.63
C PHE A 59 -5.52 2.65 16.93
N GLN A 60 -4.34 2.76 17.54
CA GLN A 60 -3.10 2.25 16.97
C GLN A 60 -3.05 0.71 17.00
N ALA A 61 -3.54 0.09 18.06
CA ALA A 61 -3.69 -1.36 18.16
C ALA A 61 -4.69 -1.89 17.10
N PHE A 62 -5.78 -1.16 16.86
CA PHE A 62 -6.71 -1.45 15.78
C PHE A 62 -6.07 -1.31 14.40
N GLN A 63 -5.34 -0.23 14.14
CA GLN A 63 -4.59 -0.06 12.89
C GLN A 63 -3.62 -1.23 12.66
N PHE A 64 -2.92 -1.67 13.70
CA PHE A 64 -2.01 -2.81 13.64
C PHE A 64 -2.75 -4.10 13.31
N PHE A 65 -3.87 -4.37 13.98
CA PHE A 65 -4.75 -5.51 13.69
C PHE A 65 -5.21 -5.54 12.24
N VAL A 66 -5.82 -4.44 11.75
CA VAL A 66 -6.32 -4.34 10.38
C VAL A 66 -5.19 -4.58 9.38
N ASN A 67 -4.01 -4.00 9.60
CA ASN A 67 -2.86 -4.24 8.74
C ASN A 67 -2.36 -5.69 8.77
N LYS A 68 -2.39 -6.37 9.92
CA LYS A 68 -2.00 -7.78 10.05
C LYS A 68 -2.99 -8.71 9.36
N VAL A 69 -4.30 -8.45 9.50
CA VAL A 69 -5.34 -9.18 8.77
C VAL A 69 -5.18 -8.99 7.27
N ALA A 70 -4.96 -7.76 6.80
CA ALA A 70 -4.66 -7.47 5.39
C ALA A 70 -3.40 -8.21 4.92
N GLN A 71 -2.35 -8.23 5.75
CA GLN A 71 -1.08 -8.86 5.44
C GLN A 71 -1.22 -10.38 5.21
N VAL A 72 -1.96 -11.09 6.06
CA VAL A 72 -2.11 -12.54 5.94
C VAL A 72 -3.03 -12.96 4.79
N CYS A 73 -3.77 -12.01 4.22
CA CYS A 73 -4.59 -12.21 3.01
C CYS A 73 -3.79 -12.03 1.70
N ASP A 74 -2.61 -11.42 1.74
CA ASP A 74 -1.72 -11.18 0.59
C ASP A 74 -0.80 -12.40 0.38
N ASN A 75 -1.37 -13.44 -0.26
CA ASN A 75 -0.86 -14.80 -0.28
C ASN A 75 0.04 -15.17 -1.48
N GLU A 76 0.34 -14.22 -2.36
CA GLU A 76 1.31 -14.41 -3.45
C GLU A 76 2.40 -13.36 -3.39
N ARG A 77 3.59 -13.66 -3.91
CA ARG A 77 4.62 -12.63 -4.03
C ARG A 77 4.30 -11.70 -5.19
N GLY A 78 4.43 -10.40 -4.95
CA GLY A 78 4.33 -9.39 -6.01
C GLY A 78 3.40 -8.27 -5.60
N GLY A 79 2.61 -7.81 -6.56
CA GLY A 79 1.66 -6.71 -6.38
C GLY A 79 0.21 -7.08 -6.73
N ASP A 80 -0.07 -8.28 -7.21
CA ASP A 80 -1.41 -8.64 -7.69
C ASP A 80 -2.35 -9.05 -6.53
N THR A 81 -1.85 -9.70 -5.48
CA THR A 81 -2.68 -10.12 -4.33
C THR A 81 -2.63 -9.17 -3.13
N ILE A 82 -2.07 -7.96 -3.31
CA ILE A 82 -2.13 -6.89 -2.30
C ILE A 82 -3.58 -6.74 -1.87
N THR A 83 -3.81 -6.82 -0.56
CA THR A 83 -5.14 -6.80 0.03
C THR A 83 -5.27 -5.59 0.93
N ALA A 84 -6.42 -4.94 0.90
CA ALA A 84 -6.80 -3.87 1.81
C ALA A 84 -8.15 -4.18 2.43
N LEU A 85 -8.42 -3.61 3.61
CA LEU A 85 -9.74 -3.68 4.22
C LEU A 85 -10.09 -2.46 5.06
N ALA A 86 -11.40 -2.26 5.24
CA ALA A 86 -12.00 -1.45 6.28
C ALA A 86 -12.90 -2.33 7.16
N ILE A 87 -13.10 -1.93 8.41
CA ILE A 87 -14.06 -2.57 9.31
C ILE A 87 -15.13 -1.55 9.68
N LEU A 88 -16.37 -1.86 9.34
CA LEU A 88 -17.54 -1.01 9.53
C LEU A 88 -18.39 -1.53 10.69
N GLN A 89 -19.23 -0.66 11.23
CA GLN A 89 -20.34 -1.09 12.08
C GLN A 89 -21.38 -1.81 11.21
N GLY A 90 -21.87 -2.95 11.69
CA GLY A 90 -22.99 -3.68 11.12
C GLY A 90 -24.14 -3.78 12.13
N SER A 91 -25.25 -4.35 11.70
CA SER A 91 -26.47 -4.48 12.52
C SER A 91 -26.34 -5.54 13.63
N LEU A 92 -25.57 -6.60 13.39
CA LEU A 92 -25.34 -7.71 14.33
C LEU A 92 -23.92 -7.73 14.87
N GLY A 93 -22.95 -7.42 14.04
CA GLY A 93 -21.53 -7.38 14.37
C GLY A 93 -20.77 -6.51 13.37
N PRO A 94 -19.43 -6.49 13.43
CA PRO A 94 -18.63 -5.71 12.50
C PRO A 94 -18.72 -6.27 11.08
N ARG A 95 -18.69 -5.38 10.10
CA ARG A 95 -18.62 -5.74 8.68
C ARG A 95 -17.22 -5.48 8.13
N TYR A 96 -16.52 -6.54 7.78
CA TYR A 96 -15.21 -6.51 7.16
C TYR A 96 -15.34 -6.35 5.65
N VAL A 97 -14.85 -5.24 5.10
CA VAL A 97 -14.89 -4.95 3.66
C VAL A 97 -13.50 -5.07 3.07
N PHE A 98 -13.25 -6.13 2.30
CA PHE A 98 -11.96 -6.43 1.69
C PHE A 98 -11.95 -6.09 0.20
N SER A 99 -10.78 -5.70 -0.31
CA SER A 99 -10.48 -5.73 -1.75
C SER A 99 -9.05 -6.21 -1.97
N SER A 100 -8.77 -6.70 -3.17
CA SER A 100 -7.40 -6.94 -3.63
C SER A 100 -7.12 -6.28 -4.97
N ASN A 101 -5.83 -6.14 -5.33
CA ASN A 101 -5.44 -5.57 -6.63
C ASN A 101 -5.95 -6.43 -7.80
N LEU A 102 -5.82 -7.75 -7.68
CA LEU A 102 -6.17 -8.70 -8.72
C LEU A 102 -6.36 -10.11 -8.11
N LYS A 103 -7.56 -10.40 -7.61
CA LYS A 103 -8.03 -11.77 -7.35
C LYS A 103 -9.28 -12.02 -8.15
N ASP A 104 -9.34 -13.14 -8.86
CA ASP A 104 -10.59 -13.59 -9.45
C ASP A 104 -11.59 -14.01 -8.37
N GLU A 105 -12.80 -14.39 -8.78
CA GLU A 105 -13.87 -14.77 -7.86
C GLU A 105 -13.49 -15.98 -7.00
N ILE A 106 -12.81 -16.97 -7.59
CA ILE A 106 -12.38 -18.19 -6.88
C ILE A 106 -11.35 -17.85 -5.79
N ALA A 107 -10.33 -17.06 -6.13
CA ALA A 107 -9.31 -16.61 -5.20
C ALA A 107 -9.89 -15.68 -4.12
N SER A 108 -10.89 -14.87 -4.47
CA SER A 108 -11.60 -14.00 -3.53
C SER A 108 -12.42 -14.81 -2.53
N ASN A 109 -13.18 -15.82 -3.00
CA ASN A 109 -13.91 -16.75 -2.13
C ASN A 109 -12.97 -17.56 -1.24
N THR A 110 -11.85 -18.05 -1.77
CA THR A 110 -10.82 -18.74 -0.97
C THR A 110 -10.26 -17.83 0.12
N THR A 111 -10.07 -16.54 -0.17
CA THR A 111 -9.60 -15.55 0.82
C THR A 111 -10.66 -15.30 1.89
N ARG A 112 -11.94 -15.16 1.49
CA ARG A 112 -13.08 -15.00 2.40
C ARG A 112 -13.18 -16.19 3.36
N ASP A 113 -13.12 -17.41 2.85
CA ASP A 113 -13.25 -18.63 3.64
C ASP A 113 -12.07 -18.78 4.62
N PHE A 114 -10.85 -18.37 4.21
CA PHE A 114 -9.70 -18.27 5.11
C PHE A 114 -9.92 -17.26 6.23
N VAL A 115 -10.36 -16.04 5.92
CA VAL A 115 -10.62 -15.00 6.93
C VAL A 115 -11.72 -15.45 7.88
N GLN A 116 -12.82 -15.99 7.35
CA GLN A 116 -13.91 -16.56 8.13
C GLN A 116 -13.38 -17.60 9.12
N GLY A 117 -12.61 -18.58 8.63
CA GLY A 117 -12.04 -19.62 9.48
C GLY A 117 -11.07 -19.10 10.54
N LEU A 118 -10.28 -18.07 10.22
CA LEU A 118 -9.35 -17.45 11.17
C LEU A 118 -10.09 -16.69 12.28
N LEU A 119 -11.06 -15.85 11.91
CA LEU A 119 -11.84 -15.08 12.87
C LEU A 119 -12.72 -15.99 13.72
N ASP A 120 -13.35 -17.02 13.14
CA ASP A 120 -14.13 -18.01 13.88
C ASP A 120 -13.28 -18.82 14.86
N LEU A 121 -12.11 -19.31 14.44
CA LEU A 121 -11.21 -20.07 15.28
C LEU A 121 -10.84 -19.27 16.54
N VAL A 122 -10.47 -18.00 16.35
CA VAL A 122 -9.99 -17.14 17.43
C VAL A 122 -11.14 -16.62 18.29
N GLY A 123 -12.25 -16.18 17.68
CA GLY A 123 -13.40 -15.60 18.36
C GLY A 123 -14.24 -16.61 19.13
N LYS A 124 -14.58 -17.74 18.51
CA LYS A 124 -15.42 -18.78 19.14
C LYS A 124 -14.62 -19.63 20.11
N ASN A 125 -13.35 -19.87 19.81
CA ASN A 125 -12.43 -20.76 20.56
C ASN A 125 -13.17 -21.96 21.18
N PRO A 126 -13.87 -22.79 20.37
CA PRO A 126 -14.87 -23.74 20.88
C PRO A 126 -14.26 -24.81 21.79
N GLU A 127 -12.98 -25.11 21.58
CA GLU A 127 -12.21 -26.06 22.38
C GLU A 127 -11.59 -25.43 23.65
N GLN A 128 -11.87 -24.15 23.93
CA GLN A 128 -11.35 -23.40 25.06
C GLN A 128 -9.82 -23.51 25.18
N LEU A 129 -9.14 -23.41 24.03
CA LEU A 129 -7.70 -23.56 23.95
C LEU A 129 -7.01 -22.48 24.78
N LYS A 130 -5.93 -22.88 25.46
CA LYS A 130 -4.99 -21.92 26.07
C LYS A 130 -4.41 -21.02 24.98
N ILE A 131 -4.11 -19.78 25.33
CA ILE A 131 -3.61 -18.73 24.42
C ILE A 131 -2.42 -19.24 23.58
N THR A 132 -1.46 -19.94 24.18
CA THR A 132 -0.29 -20.48 23.47
C THR A 132 -0.67 -21.49 22.39
N THR A 133 -1.64 -22.35 22.65
CA THR A 133 -2.17 -23.34 21.70
C THR A 133 -3.02 -22.66 20.62
N LEU A 134 -3.84 -21.67 21.00
CA LEU A 134 -4.65 -20.90 20.06
C LEU A 134 -3.76 -20.12 19.08
N ASN A 135 -2.72 -19.46 19.58
CA ASN A 135 -1.68 -18.81 18.76
C ASN A 135 -1.04 -19.80 17.77
N GLY A 136 -0.71 -21.01 18.23
CA GLY A 136 -0.17 -22.06 17.36
C GLY A 136 -1.13 -22.47 16.24
N ARG A 137 -2.43 -22.62 16.54
CA ARG A 137 -3.44 -22.97 15.53
C ARG A 137 -3.72 -21.84 14.56
N ALA A 138 -3.84 -20.60 15.04
CA ALA A 138 -4.00 -19.42 14.21
C ALA A 138 -2.81 -19.26 13.26
N LEU A 139 -1.59 -19.43 13.77
CA LEU A 139 -0.38 -19.43 12.95
C LEU A 139 -0.42 -20.52 11.89
N TRP A 140 -0.78 -21.75 12.25
CA TRP A 140 -0.86 -22.85 11.29
C TRP A 140 -1.84 -22.56 10.14
N LEU A 141 -3.01 -21.99 10.45
CA LEU A 141 -4.01 -21.63 9.44
C LEU A 141 -3.46 -20.53 8.50
N ILE A 142 -2.85 -19.49 9.09
CA ILE A 142 -2.19 -18.41 8.35
C ILE A 142 -1.09 -18.96 7.43
N LEU A 143 -0.22 -19.83 7.92
CA LEU A 143 0.87 -20.40 7.13
C LEU A 143 0.35 -21.30 6.01
N SER A 144 -0.70 -22.09 6.29
CA SER A 144 -1.32 -22.98 5.29
C SER A 144 -1.88 -22.18 4.12
N PHE A 145 -2.59 -21.08 4.38
CA PHE A 145 -3.10 -20.19 3.34
C PHE A 145 -1.99 -19.50 2.53
N ASN A 146 -0.86 -19.19 3.17
CA ASN A 146 0.25 -18.44 2.58
C ASN A 146 1.38 -19.33 2.02
N VAL A 147 1.18 -20.64 1.91
CA VAL A 147 2.25 -21.62 1.59
C VAL A 147 3.00 -21.28 0.31
N SER A 148 2.31 -20.86 -0.75
CA SER A 148 2.93 -20.50 -2.04
C SER A 148 3.94 -19.36 -1.90
N ARG A 149 3.54 -18.27 -1.23
CA ARG A 149 4.42 -17.13 -0.94
C ARG A 149 5.53 -17.47 0.04
N LEU A 150 5.28 -18.35 1.01
CA LEU A 150 6.29 -18.81 1.96
C LEU A 150 7.39 -19.64 1.28
N ILE A 151 7.03 -20.52 0.34
CA ILE A 151 8.01 -21.30 -0.44
C ILE A 151 8.95 -20.36 -1.20
N GLU A 152 8.42 -19.32 -1.85
CA GLU A 152 9.26 -18.32 -2.52
C GLU A 152 10.18 -17.58 -1.54
N TYR A 153 9.67 -17.18 -0.37
CA TYR A 153 10.51 -16.54 0.66
C TYR A 153 11.58 -17.47 1.20
N LEU A 154 11.30 -18.76 1.33
CA LEU A 154 12.29 -19.75 1.76
C LEU A 154 13.44 -19.87 0.76
N GLU A 155 13.12 -19.92 -0.54
CA GLU A 155 14.14 -20.02 -1.58
C GLU A 155 15.01 -18.75 -1.65
N LEU A 156 14.39 -17.57 -1.54
CA LEU A 156 15.15 -16.32 -1.49
C LEU A 156 16.00 -16.21 -0.22
N LEU A 157 15.48 -16.66 0.92
CA LEU A 157 16.21 -16.71 2.19
C LEU A 157 17.45 -17.58 2.07
N LYS A 158 17.33 -18.78 1.46
CA LYS A 158 18.47 -19.69 1.20
C LYS A 158 19.52 -19.00 0.31
N VAL A 159 19.10 -18.30 -0.74
CA VAL A 159 20.00 -17.57 -1.64
C VAL A 159 20.73 -16.44 -0.90
N SER A 160 20.00 -15.62 -0.14
CA SER A 160 20.59 -14.53 0.64
C SER A 160 21.57 -15.04 1.69
N ALA A 161 21.22 -16.10 2.42
CA ALA A 161 22.10 -16.72 3.41
C ALA A 161 23.41 -17.23 2.77
N LYS A 162 23.34 -17.91 1.62
CA LYS A 162 24.53 -18.35 0.88
C LYS A 162 25.43 -17.17 0.48
N LYS A 163 24.84 -16.09 -0.05
CA LYS A 163 25.59 -14.87 -0.40
C LYS A 163 26.24 -14.22 0.82
N CYS A 164 25.57 -14.21 1.98
CA CYS A 164 26.15 -13.73 3.24
C CYS A 164 27.37 -14.57 3.65
N LEU A 165 27.26 -15.90 3.60
CA LEU A 165 28.35 -16.82 3.93
C LEU A 165 29.56 -16.62 3.00
N GLU A 166 29.32 -16.49 1.69
CA GLU A 166 30.38 -16.16 0.74
C GLU A 166 31.01 -14.79 1.01
N SER A 167 30.20 -13.79 1.38
CA SER A 167 30.71 -12.47 1.77
C SER A 167 31.60 -12.54 3.00
N CYS A 168 31.32 -13.41 3.98
CA CYS A 168 32.20 -13.64 5.12
C CYS A 168 33.51 -14.33 4.71
N ARG A 169 33.45 -15.34 3.84
CA ARG A 169 34.65 -16.08 3.37
C ARG A 169 35.65 -15.23 2.59
N ARG A 170 35.21 -14.11 1.99
CA ARG A 170 36.07 -13.21 1.21
C ARG A 170 36.79 -12.16 2.06
N ARG A 171 36.54 -12.09 3.37
CA ARG A 171 37.22 -11.17 4.30
C ARG A 171 38.53 -11.77 4.82
N LYS A 172 39.43 -10.93 5.32
CA LYS A 172 40.67 -11.37 5.98
C LYS A 172 40.35 -12.19 7.23
N GLU A 173 41.22 -13.11 7.61
CA GLU A 173 41.01 -14.03 8.75
C GLU A 173 40.62 -13.31 10.05
N ASP A 174 41.24 -12.16 10.35
CA ASP A 174 40.95 -11.37 11.55
C ASP A 174 39.51 -10.80 11.58
N GLU A 175 38.98 -10.39 10.43
CA GLU A 175 37.61 -9.91 10.30
C GLU A 175 36.60 -11.06 10.39
N ALA A 176 36.95 -12.24 9.85
CA ALA A 176 36.12 -13.44 9.94
C ALA A 176 36.06 -14.01 11.37
N ILE A 177 37.14 -13.89 12.15
CA ILE A 177 37.20 -14.32 13.56
C ILE A 177 36.35 -13.39 14.44
N SER A 178 36.47 -12.07 14.27
CA SER A 178 35.60 -11.09 14.95
C SER A 178 34.12 -11.31 14.63
N ASP A 179 33.83 -11.62 13.37
CA ASP A 179 32.49 -11.99 12.91
C ASP A 179 31.95 -13.25 13.60
N CYS A 180 32.79 -14.28 13.76
CA CYS A 180 32.45 -15.52 14.45
C CYS A 180 32.26 -15.29 15.94
N GLU A 181 33.12 -14.50 16.58
CA GLU A 181 33.01 -14.17 18.00
C GLU A 181 31.71 -13.41 18.29
N THR A 182 31.34 -12.45 17.43
CA THR A 182 30.09 -11.69 17.54
C THR A 182 28.87 -12.59 17.32
N LEU A 183 28.93 -13.52 16.36
CA LEU A 183 27.86 -14.50 16.13
C LEU A 183 27.74 -15.49 17.29
N ILE A 184 28.86 -15.97 17.84
CA ILE A 184 28.89 -16.87 19.00
C ILE A 184 28.33 -16.15 20.23
N LYS A 185 28.72 -14.89 20.48
CA LYS A 185 28.16 -14.05 21.54
C LYS A 185 26.65 -13.83 21.33
N ALA A 186 26.21 -13.54 20.11
CA ALA A 186 24.78 -13.35 19.81
C ALA A 186 23.95 -14.63 20.06
N ILE A 187 24.47 -15.80 19.65
CA ILE A 187 23.83 -17.10 19.88
C ILE A 187 23.84 -17.46 21.38
N HIS A 188 24.95 -17.17 22.08
CA HIS A 188 25.16 -17.53 23.47
C HIS A 188 24.37 -16.66 24.46
N THR A 189 24.32 -15.35 24.21
CA THR A 189 23.73 -14.37 25.14
C THR A 189 22.23 -14.19 24.93
N PHE A 190 21.71 -14.32 23.70
CA PHE A 190 20.36 -13.87 23.37
C PHE A 190 19.43 -14.98 22.82
N GLY A 191 19.90 -16.23 22.72
CA GLY A 191 19.09 -17.35 22.21
C GLY A 191 18.50 -17.09 20.81
N PRO A 192 17.31 -17.62 20.47
CA PRO A 192 16.65 -17.41 19.18
C PRO A 192 16.47 -15.94 18.76
N ASN A 193 16.54 -15.01 19.71
CA ASN A 193 16.28 -13.58 19.53
C ASN A 193 17.55 -12.77 19.15
N GLY A 194 18.76 -13.31 19.40
CA GLY A 194 20.03 -12.62 19.11
C GLY A 194 20.39 -12.50 17.64
N ILE A 195 19.98 -13.49 16.85
CA ILE A 195 20.30 -13.56 15.42
C ILE A 195 19.71 -12.36 14.67
N HIS A 196 18.53 -11.87 15.08
CA HIS A 196 17.88 -10.70 14.48
C HIS A 196 18.61 -9.38 14.79
N HIS A 197 19.15 -9.22 16.01
CA HIS A 197 19.93 -8.05 16.41
C HIS A 197 21.23 -7.97 15.58
N LEU A 198 21.98 -9.07 15.53
CA LEU A 198 23.23 -9.18 14.77
C LEU A 198 23.02 -8.87 13.29
N ILE A 199 21.97 -9.42 12.67
CA ILE A 199 21.65 -9.18 11.27
C ILE A 199 21.29 -7.70 11.04
N SER A 200 20.71 -7.03 12.05
CA SER A 200 20.36 -5.61 11.98
C SER A 200 21.57 -4.70 12.14
N GLU A 201 22.46 -4.94 13.10
CA GLU A 201 23.76 -4.25 13.20
C GLU A 201 24.58 -4.43 11.93
N ARG A 202 24.77 -5.67 11.46
CA ARG A 202 25.50 -5.96 10.21
C ARG A 202 24.90 -5.25 8.99
N ALA A 203 23.58 -5.15 8.93
CA ALA A 203 22.91 -4.43 7.87
C ALA A 203 23.09 -2.90 7.97
N LYS A 204 23.30 -2.36 9.19
CA LYS A 204 23.59 -0.93 9.47
C LYS A 204 25.07 -0.59 9.28
N ASP A 205 26.00 -1.41 9.75
CA ASP A 205 27.45 -1.22 9.55
C ASP A 205 27.84 -1.30 8.06
N GLY A 206 27.09 -2.11 7.31
CA GLY A 206 27.12 -2.13 5.85
C GLY A 206 26.61 -0.87 5.16
N GLU A 207 26.14 0.17 5.88
CA GLU A 207 25.84 1.48 5.27
C GLU A 207 27.11 2.24 4.88
N MET A 208 28.27 1.94 5.48
CA MET A 208 29.57 2.38 4.94
C MET A 208 30.15 1.41 3.89
N THR A 209 29.73 0.14 3.88
CA THR A 209 30.11 -0.84 2.84
C THR A 209 28.92 -1.75 2.45
N ARG A 210 28.19 -1.32 1.40
CA ARG A 210 27.00 -1.93 0.78
C ARG A 210 26.95 -3.47 0.75
N SER A 211 26.55 -4.13 1.84
CA SER A 211 26.33 -5.58 1.79
C SER A 211 24.85 -5.90 1.56
N GLU A 212 24.43 -5.78 0.30
CA GLU A 212 23.11 -6.18 -0.21
C GLU A 212 22.62 -7.55 0.34
N PRO A 213 23.48 -8.61 0.45
CA PRO A 213 23.07 -9.92 0.96
C PRO A 213 22.50 -9.93 2.37
N TRP A 214 23.15 -9.28 3.34
CA TRP A 214 22.71 -9.23 4.74
C TRP A 214 21.40 -8.47 4.88
N CYS A 215 21.29 -7.44 4.06
CA CYS A 215 20.15 -6.59 3.99
C CYS A 215 18.93 -7.40 3.46
N ASP A 216 19.12 -8.28 2.47
CA ASP A 216 18.09 -9.21 1.99
C ASP A 216 17.76 -10.31 3.00
N LEU A 217 18.77 -10.87 3.67
CA LEU A 217 18.60 -11.87 4.73
C LEU A 217 17.66 -11.33 5.84
N ARG A 218 17.94 -10.12 6.32
CA ARG A 218 17.09 -9.40 7.28
C ARG A 218 15.66 -9.24 6.78
N HIS A 219 15.51 -8.84 5.52
CA HIS A 219 14.21 -8.63 4.90
C HIS A 219 13.35 -9.91 4.91
N PHE A 220 13.92 -11.04 4.48
CA PHE A 220 13.17 -12.30 4.42
C PHE A 220 12.90 -12.86 5.82
N LEU A 221 13.85 -12.83 6.75
CA LEU A 221 13.59 -13.24 8.14
C LEU A 221 12.48 -12.42 8.78
N GLY A 222 12.47 -11.10 8.56
CA GLY A 222 11.38 -10.24 9.02
C GLY A 222 10.02 -10.63 8.41
N ARG A 223 9.97 -11.00 7.12
CA ARG A 223 8.73 -11.47 6.48
C ARG A 223 8.21 -12.75 7.15
N TRP A 224 9.10 -13.70 7.48
CA TRP A 224 8.73 -14.92 8.20
C TRP A 224 8.21 -14.64 9.60
N HIS A 225 8.97 -13.87 10.40
CA HIS A 225 8.57 -13.49 11.76
C HIS A 225 7.21 -12.79 11.78
N SER A 226 6.91 -11.96 10.77
CA SER A 226 5.69 -11.18 10.74
C SER A 226 4.38 -12.00 10.69
N TYR A 227 4.42 -13.27 10.25
CA TYR A 227 3.27 -14.18 10.32
C TYR A 227 3.00 -14.67 11.74
N ARG A 228 4.06 -14.92 12.52
CA ARG A 228 3.95 -15.22 13.96
C ARG A 228 3.28 -14.06 14.69
N GLN A 229 3.78 -12.84 14.43
CA GLN A 229 3.21 -11.62 14.99
C GLN A 229 1.75 -11.43 14.59
N ALA A 230 1.38 -11.75 13.33
CA ALA A 230 0.00 -11.65 12.89
C ALA A 230 -0.92 -12.59 13.69
N ALA A 231 -0.51 -13.84 13.91
CA ALA A 231 -1.27 -14.79 14.73
C ALA A 231 -1.45 -14.28 16.17
N GLU A 232 -0.37 -13.84 16.81
CA GLU A 232 -0.38 -13.32 18.18
C GLU A 232 -1.24 -12.05 18.29
N THR A 233 -1.16 -11.16 17.30
CA THR A 233 -1.98 -9.93 17.25
C THR A 233 -3.46 -10.27 17.15
N VAL A 234 -3.84 -11.17 16.24
CA VAL A 234 -5.25 -11.54 16.04
C VAL A 234 -5.83 -12.14 17.32
N VAL A 235 -5.08 -12.98 18.02
CA VAL A 235 -5.50 -13.56 19.31
C VAL A 235 -5.57 -12.51 20.41
N ALA A 236 -4.56 -11.65 20.56
CA ALA A 236 -4.56 -10.60 21.57
C ALA A 236 -5.73 -9.62 21.36
N VAL A 237 -6.00 -9.24 20.12
CA VAL A 237 -7.10 -8.34 19.76
C VAL A 237 -8.46 -8.99 20.02
N ALA A 238 -8.61 -10.30 19.83
CA ALA A 238 -9.84 -11.01 20.20
C ALA A 238 -10.09 -11.05 21.71
N GLN A 239 -9.04 -11.05 22.52
CA GLN A 239 -9.19 -10.91 23.98
C GLN A 239 -9.57 -9.48 24.37
N LYS A 240 -9.03 -8.48 23.66
CA LYS A 240 -9.26 -7.05 23.92
C LYS A 240 -10.64 -6.58 23.45
N TRP A 241 -11.08 -7.01 22.27
CA TRP A 241 -12.36 -6.66 21.65
C TRP A 241 -13.05 -7.91 21.08
N PRO A 242 -13.65 -8.75 21.93
CA PRO A 242 -14.35 -9.97 21.49
C PRO A 242 -15.44 -9.69 20.45
N GLU A 243 -16.08 -8.51 20.52
CA GLU A 243 -17.10 -8.06 19.59
C GLU A 243 -16.60 -7.92 18.15
N LEU A 244 -15.28 -7.77 17.92
CA LEU A 244 -14.73 -7.79 16.57
C LEU A 244 -14.86 -9.18 15.88
N PHE A 245 -15.06 -10.23 16.66
CA PHE A 245 -15.03 -11.62 16.21
C PHE A 245 -16.37 -12.34 16.37
N GLN A 246 -17.43 -11.60 16.72
CA GLN A 246 -18.78 -12.11 16.92
C GLN A 246 -19.70 -11.55 15.85
N ASP A 247 -20.57 -12.42 15.30
CA ASP A 247 -21.62 -12.06 14.35
C ASP A 247 -21.15 -11.15 13.20
N PHE A 248 -19.89 -11.33 12.79
CA PHE A 248 -19.26 -10.50 11.78
C PHE A 248 -19.69 -10.91 10.37
N GLU A 249 -19.64 -9.94 9.46
CA GLU A 249 -19.89 -10.15 8.03
C GLU A 249 -18.62 -9.87 7.23
N ILE A 250 -18.41 -10.62 6.15
CA ILE A 250 -17.28 -10.41 5.22
C ILE A 250 -17.81 -10.07 3.83
N THR A 251 -17.49 -8.86 3.37
CA THR A 251 -17.74 -8.39 2.01
C THR A 251 -16.44 -8.43 1.21
N MET A 252 -16.41 -9.22 0.13
CA MET A 252 -15.33 -9.19 -0.85
C MET A 252 -15.70 -8.27 -2.00
N VAL A 253 -15.05 -7.11 -2.08
CA VAL A 253 -15.18 -6.18 -3.21
C VAL A 253 -14.41 -6.74 -4.40
N PRO A 254 -15.05 -6.90 -5.58
CA PRO A 254 -14.35 -7.32 -6.80
C PRO A 254 -13.22 -6.35 -7.17
N PRO A 255 -12.08 -6.84 -7.69
CA PRO A 255 -11.01 -5.96 -8.13
C PRO A 255 -11.48 -5.07 -9.28
N GLY A 256 -10.99 -3.82 -9.31
CA GLY A 256 -11.28 -2.89 -10.39
C GLY A 256 -10.70 -3.37 -11.73
N SER A 257 -11.41 -3.10 -12.82
CA SER A 257 -10.96 -3.47 -14.17
C SER A 257 -9.61 -2.85 -14.52
N ARG A 258 -8.79 -3.58 -15.29
CA ARG A 258 -7.57 -3.02 -15.87
C ARG A 258 -7.92 -2.12 -17.05
N ILE A 259 -7.27 -0.98 -17.15
CA ILE A 259 -7.38 -0.15 -18.37
C ILE A 259 -6.26 -0.50 -19.35
N PRO A 260 -6.49 -0.32 -20.67
CA PRO A 260 -5.43 -0.40 -21.66
C PRO A 260 -4.35 0.65 -21.39
N LYS A 261 -3.22 0.53 -22.09
CA LYS A 261 -2.12 1.49 -22.01
C LYS A 261 -2.66 2.93 -22.16
N PRO A 262 -2.46 3.82 -21.16
CA PRO A 262 -3.11 5.14 -21.16
C PRO A 262 -2.61 6.07 -22.25
N ILE A 263 -1.31 6.03 -22.54
CA ILE A 263 -0.67 6.86 -23.56
C ILE A 263 -0.39 6.02 -24.81
N GLN A 264 -1.04 6.39 -25.91
CA GLN A 264 -0.95 5.69 -27.19
C GLN A 264 -0.29 6.57 -28.26
N ARG A 265 0.85 7.16 -27.93
CA ARG A 265 1.70 7.93 -28.87
C ARG A 265 2.86 7.04 -29.32
N THR A 266 3.12 7.00 -30.62
CA THR A 266 4.20 6.18 -31.22
C THR A 266 5.60 6.67 -30.84
N GLU A 267 5.77 7.96 -30.53
CA GLU A 267 7.07 8.56 -30.20
C GLU A 267 6.93 9.48 -28.97
N LEU A 268 6.82 8.90 -27.77
CA LEU A 268 6.89 9.68 -26.53
C LEU A 268 8.35 9.77 -26.07
N THR A 269 8.89 10.99 -26.01
CA THR A 269 10.24 11.26 -25.51
C THR A 269 10.20 11.97 -24.16
N SER A 270 11.30 11.90 -23.41
CA SER A 270 11.50 12.65 -22.17
C SER A 270 11.34 14.15 -22.40
N SER A 271 11.90 14.69 -23.49
CA SER A 271 11.75 16.09 -23.90
C SER A 271 10.29 16.49 -24.13
N THR A 272 9.51 15.65 -24.83
CA THR A 272 8.08 15.91 -25.06
C THR A 272 7.30 15.96 -23.75
N ILE A 273 7.55 15.00 -22.84
CA ILE A 273 6.89 14.98 -21.52
C ILE A 273 7.23 16.24 -20.72
N VAL A 274 8.50 16.63 -20.69
CA VAL A 274 8.97 17.81 -19.95
C VAL A 274 8.36 19.09 -20.48
N GLN A 275 8.27 19.24 -21.81
CA GLN A 275 7.60 20.37 -22.44
C GLN A 275 6.12 20.44 -22.07
N ASN A 276 5.42 19.29 -22.02
CA ASN A 276 4.02 19.25 -21.60
C ASN A 276 3.87 19.63 -20.11
N ILE A 277 4.74 19.11 -19.24
CA ILE A 277 4.79 19.49 -17.82
C ILE A 277 5.05 20.99 -17.67
N ALA A 278 6.01 21.54 -18.40
CA ALA A 278 6.35 22.96 -18.33
C ALA A 278 5.20 23.85 -18.81
N LYS A 279 4.52 23.45 -19.89
CA LYS A 279 3.32 24.14 -20.38
C LYS A 279 2.21 24.16 -19.32
N GLU A 280 1.97 23.02 -18.67
CA GLU A 280 0.96 22.90 -17.62
C GLU A 280 1.30 23.78 -16.40
N GLU A 281 2.57 23.81 -16.03
CA GLU A 281 3.08 24.57 -14.88
C GLU A 281 3.40 26.05 -15.21
N LYS A 282 3.22 26.48 -16.46
CA LYS A 282 3.62 27.80 -16.97
C LYS A 282 5.08 28.14 -16.67
N ILE A 283 5.97 27.15 -16.83
CA ILE A 283 7.42 27.30 -16.71
C ILE A 283 7.97 27.72 -18.08
N GLU A 284 8.67 28.85 -18.14
CA GLU A 284 9.28 29.40 -19.36
C GLU A 284 10.77 29.69 -19.15
N GLY A 285 11.55 29.72 -20.25
CA GLY A 285 12.91 30.23 -20.26
C GLY A 285 14.04 29.21 -20.01
N PRO A 286 15.24 29.67 -19.60
CA PRO A 286 16.48 28.88 -19.57
C PRO A 286 16.45 27.67 -18.62
N GLU A 287 15.59 27.70 -17.60
CA GLU A 287 15.42 26.60 -16.65
C GLU A 287 14.90 25.33 -17.35
N LEU A 288 13.98 25.48 -18.31
CA LEU A 288 13.44 24.37 -19.08
C LEU A 288 14.48 23.76 -20.02
N GLU A 289 15.28 24.61 -20.67
CA GLU A 289 16.34 24.20 -21.60
C GLU A 289 17.39 23.35 -20.88
N GLN A 290 17.85 23.79 -19.70
CA GLN A 290 18.80 23.04 -18.88
C GLN A 290 18.22 21.69 -18.43
N ILE A 291 16.95 21.63 -18.04
CA ILE A 291 16.28 20.38 -17.66
C ILE A 291 16.23 19.41 -18.85
N VAL A 292 15.90 19.89 -20.04
CA VAL A 292 15.82 19.05 -21.24
C VAL A 292 17.21 18.51 -21.62
N GLU A 293 18.27 19.32 -21.55
CA GLU A 293 19.64 18.88 -21.82
C GLU A 293 20.11 17.82 -20.80
N ASP A 294 19.92 18.06 -19.50
CA ASP A 294 20.26 17.10 -18.44
C ASP A 294 19.56 15.75 -18.66
N LEU A 295 18.33 15.76 -19.16
CA LEU A 295 17.54 14.55 -19.39
C LEU A 295 17.97 13.75 -20.62
N GLN A 296 18.40 14.43 -21.68
CA GLN A 296 18.97 13.76 -22.85
C GLN A 296 20.25 13.00 -22.49
N GLN A 297 21.09 13.58 -21.61
CA GLN A 297 22.31 12.93 -21.13
C GLN A 297 22.04 11.68 -20.29
N LEU A 298 20.89 11.58 -19.62
CA LEU A 298 20.50 10.43 -18.79
C LEU A 298 19.94 9.24 -19.58
N GLY A 299 19.80 9.35 -20.91
CA GLY A 299 19.34 8.25 -21.76
C GLY A 299 17.90 7.79 -21.47
N LEU A 300 17.04 8.68 -20.96
CA LEU A 300 15.69 8.32 -20.50
C LEU A 300 14.77 7.81 -21.60
N ASP A 301 14.99 8.24 -22.84
CA ASP A 301 14.13 7.88 -23.98
C ASP A 301 14.10 6.37 -24.22
N ALA A 302 15.21 5.67 -23.98
CA ALA A 302 15.25 4.21 -24.06
C ALA A 302 14.37 3.55 -22.99
N ALA A 303 14.40 4.08 -21.76
CA ALA A 303 13.55 3.60 -20.68
C ALA A 303 12.06 3.90 -20.94
N ILE A 304 11.73 5.10 -21.43
CA ILE A 304 10.37 5.50 -21.81
C ILE A 304 9.85 4.59 -22.94
N ALA A 305 10.64 4.40 -24.00
CA ALA A 305 10.30 3.49 -25.09
C ALA A 305 10.06 2.05 -24.60
N SER A 306 10.80 1.58 -23.59
CA SER A 306 10.57 0.27 -22.98
C SER A 306 9.19 0.15 -22.32
N PHE A 307 8.72 1.21 -21.64
CA PHE A 307 7.37 1.25 -21.06
C PHE A 307 6.31 1.26 -22.15
N GLN A 308 6.54 2.01 -23.23
CA GLN A 308 5.63 2.06 -24.38
C GLN A 308 5.52 0.73 -25.13
N LYS A 309 6.60 -0.06 -25.19
CA LYS A 309 6.59 -1.40 -25.81
C LYS A 309 6.08 -2.49 -24.86
N SER A 310 6.08 -2.25 -23.55
CA SER A 310 5.68 -3.24 -22.56
C SER A 310 4.20 -3.63 -22.68
N ARG A 311 3.95 -4.95 -22.68
CA ARG A 311 2.60 -5.53 -22.53
C ARG A 311 2.11 -5.54 -21.09
N ARG A 312 2.99 -5.24 -20.12
CA ARG A 312 2.69 -5.21 -18.67
C ARG A 312 2.18 -3.86 -18.19
N PHE A 313 2.21 -2.81 -19.03
CA PHE A 313 1.62 -1.52 -18.69
C PHE A 313 0.10 -1.58 -18.88
N LYS A 314 -0.56 -2.09 -17.84
CA LYS A 314 -2.00 -2.28 -17.72
C LYS A 314 -2.43 -1.78 -16.35
N PRO A 315 -2.64 -0.46 -16.21
CA PRO A 315 -3.02 0.13 -14.94
C PRO A 315 -4.28 -0.49 -14.36
N LEU A 316 -4.31 -0.58 -13.04
CA LEU A 316 -5.36 -1.23 -12.26
C LEU A 316 -5.65 -0.40 -11.01
N LEU A 317 -6.84 -0.59 -10.46
CA LEU A 317 -7.25 0.08 -9.23
C LEU A 317 -6.60 -0.64 -8.05
N HIS A 318 -5.81 0.08 -7.25
CA HIS A 318 -5.14 -0.52 -6.10
C HIS A 318 -6.15 -0.79 -4.98
N ALA A 319 -5.90 -1.83 -4.19
CA ALA A 319 -6.83 -2.39 -3.21
C ALA A 319 -7.34 -1.35 -2.22
N GLU A 320 -6.47 -0.46 -1.73
CA GLU A 320 -6.85 0.61 -0.80
C GLU A 320 -7.90 1.54 -1.42
N ILE A 321 -7.71 1.88 -2.70
CA ILE A 321 -8.62 2.74 -3.46
C ILE A 321 -9.91 1.98 -3.81
N SER A 322 -9.82 0.69 -4.13
CA SER A 322 -11.00 -0.14 -4.39
C SER A 322 -11.93 -0.23 -3.17
N VAL A 323 -11.38 -0.39 -1.96
CA VAL A 323 -12.16 -0.32 -0.72
C VAL A 323 -12.80 1.05 -0.59
N HIS A 324 -12.03 2.14 -0.67
CA HIS A 324 -12.57 3.48 -0.55
C HIS A 324 -13.66 3.79 -1.60
N ALA A 325 -13.45 3.42 -2.87
CA ALA A 325 -14.40 3.61 -3.95
C ALA A 325 -15.71 2.88 -3.68
N HIS A 326 -15.64 1.63 -3.19
CA HIS A 326 -16.82 0.89 -2.76
C HIS A 326 -17.55 1.58 -1.60
N LEU A 327 -16.82 2.06 -0.58
CA LEU A 327 -17.45 2.80 0.53
C LEU A 327 -18.12 4.08 0.04
N LYS A 328 -17.45 4.86 -0.81
CA LYS A 328 -17.98 6.10 -1.37
C LYS A 328 -19.24 5.86 -2.20
N LYS A 329 -19.22 4.85 -3.06
CA LYS A 329 -20.36 4.46 -3.90
C LYS A 329 -21.61 4.10 -3.09
N ASN A 330 -21.42 3.55 -1.89
CA ASN A 330 -22.49 3.13 -0.99
C ASN A 330 -22.81 4.14 0.13
N GLY A 331 -22.20 5.34 0.12
CA GLY A 331 -22.42 6.35 1.15
C GLY A 331 -21.86 5.98 2.54
N LEU A 332 -20.81 5.16 2.59
CA LEU A 332 -20.24 4.58 3.81
C LEU A 332 -18.89 5.19 4.22
N THR A 333 -18.55 6.38 3.73
CA THR A 333 -17.26 7.05 4.01
C THR A 333 -17.25 7.84 5.32
N SER A 334 -18.41 8.23 5.84
CA SER A 334 -18.48 8.96 7.10
C SER A 334 -17.95 8.14 8.27
N VAL A 335 -17.24 8.80 9.18
CA VAL A 335 -16.59 8.19 10.35
C VAL A 335 -17.55 7.32 11.16
N GLN A 336 -18.82 7.70 11.25
CA GLN A 336 -19.87 6.98 11.97
C GLN A 336 -20.15 5.56 11.44
N HIS A 337 -19.84 5.29 10.18
CA HIS A 337 -19.99 3.95 9.60
C HIS A 337 -18.85 3.02 9.98
N TYR A 338 -17.70 3.55 10.39
CA TYR A 338 -16.57 2.74 10.79
C TYR A 338 -16.74 2.19 12.20
N TRP A 339 -16.23 0.99 12.42
CA TRP A 339 -16.27 0.37 13.75
C TRP A 339 -15.63 1.29 14.79
N ARG A 340 -16.36 1.62 15.87
CA ARG A 340 -15.96 2.58 16.92
C ARG A 340 -15.55 3.96 16.41
N ASN A 341 -16.05 4.40 15.26
CA ASN A 341 -15.65 5.65 14.62
C ASN A 341 -14.16 5.70 14.27
N TRP A 342 -13.55 4.53 14.02
CA TRP A 342 -12.15 4.39 13.62
C TRP A 342 -12.06 4.25 12.11
N ASP A 343 -12.09 5.39 11.43
CA ASP A 343 -12.03 5.56 9.98
C ASP A 343 -10.68 5.12 9.39
N TYR A 344 -10.43 3.82 9.38
CA TYR A 344 -9.16 3.26 8.91
C TYR A 344 -9.33 2.28 7.76
N ILE A 345 -8.57 2.50 6.69
CA ILE A 345 -8.33 1.52 5.64
C ILE A 345 -6.90 0.99 5.80
N GLY A 346 -6.79 -0.25 6.26
CA GLY A 346 -5.51 -0.94 6.38
C GLY A 346 -5.18 -1.74 5.14
N SER A 347 -3.89 -2.04 4.96
CA SER A 347 -3.39 -2.69 3.75
C SER A 347 -2.20 -3.59 4.02
N SER A 348 -2.07 -4.64 3.20
CA SER A 348 -1.02 -5.65 3.33
C SER A 348 0.37 -5.05 3.20
N LYS A 349 0.51 -3.89 2.55
CA LYS A 349 1.75 -3.10 2.44
C LYS A 349 1.49 -1.62 2.74
N PRO A 350 2.49 -0.83 3.19
CA PRO A 350 2.40 0.63 3.18
C PRO A 350 1.80 1.15 1.88
N THR A 351 0.99 2.20 1.91
CA THR A 351 0.36 2.71 0.69
C THR A 351 1.41 3.14 -0.32
N CYS A 352 1.19 2.85 -1.60
CA CYS A 352 2.09 3.36 -2.62
C CYS A 352 2.01 4.89 -2.76
N ARG A 353 2.95 5.50 -3.50
CA ARG A 353 2.98 6.96 -3.69
C ARG A 353 1.67 7.51 -4.24
N LEU A 354 1.10 6.85 -5.25
CA LEU A 354 -0.12 7.31 -5.91
C LEU A 354 -1.38 7.07 -5.06
N CYS A 355 -1.44 5.97 -4.30
CA CYS A 355 -2.50 5.77 -3.29
C CYS A 355 -2.43 6.86 -2.21
N HIS A 356 -1.23 7.18 -1.73
CA HIS A 356 -1.04 8.26 -0.77
C HIS A 356 -1.51 9.61 -1.33
N TYR A 357 -1.14 9.98 -2.56
CA TYR A 357 -1.63 11.21 -3.19
C TYR A 357 -3.14 11.21 -3.40
N TYR A 358 -3.73 10.07 -3.74
CA TYR A 358 -5.17 9.91 -3.82
C TYR A 358 -5.85 10.25 -2.50
N PHE A 359 -5.45 9.60 -1.40
CA PHE A 359 -6.04 9.88 -0.09
C PHE A 359 -5.74 11.30 0.40
N GLU A 360 -4.57 11.86 0.10
CA GLU A 360 -4.27 13.27 0.41
C GLU A 360 -5.15 14.29 -0.31
N ALA A 361 -5.62 13.96 -1.52
CA ALA A 361 -6.42 14.85 -2.34
C ALA A 361 -7.95 14.69 -2.11
N LEU A 362 -8.38 13.77 -1.24
CA LEU A 362 -9.79 13.67 -0.86
C LEU A 362 -10.19 14.86 0.02
N GLU A 363 -11.37 15.41 -0.26
CA GLU A 363 -12.05 16.41 0.56
C GLU A 363 -13.14 15.75 1.43
N GLY A 364 -13.45 16.35 2.58
CA GLY A 364 -14.49 15.86 3.49
C GLY A 364 -14.10 14.60 4.27
N ASP A 365 -15.00 13.61 4.28
CA ASP A 365 -14.85 12.33 4.99
C ASP A 365 -13.74 11.47 4.39
N LYS A 366 -12.50 11.73 4.85
CA LYS A 366 -11.29 11.04 4.41
C LYS A 366 -10.82 10.05 5.47
N PRO A 367 -10.73 8.75 5.15
CA PRO A 367 -10.21 7.77 6.09
C PRO A 367 -8.70 7.92 6.32
N HIS A 368 -8.27 7.59 7.52
CA HIS A 368 -6.88 7.25 7.82
C HIS A 368 -6.45 6.03 7.01
N VAL A 369 -5.21 6.05 6.53
CA VAL A 369 -4.61 4.93 5.78
C VAL A 369 -3.22 4.64 6.31
N ARG A 370 -2.71 3.45 6.00
CA ARG A 370 -1.35 3.06 6.37
C ARG A 370 -0.31 4.07 5.80
N PRO A 371 0.68 4.52 6.58
CA PRO A 371 1.69 5.45 6.10
C PRO A 371 2.40 4.97 4.83
N SER A 372 2.75 5.89 3.95
CA SER A 372 3.30 5.59 2.63
C SER A 372 4.77 5.15 2.67
N HIS A 373 5.14 4.23 1.79
CA HIS A 373 6.54 3.94 1.48
C HIS A 373 7.05 4.71 0.26
N TYR A 374 6.18 5.51 -0.38
CA TYR A 374 6.47 6.36 -1.51
C TYR A 374 7.04 5.67 -2.77
N ASN A 375 7.01 4.32 -2.86
CA ASN A 375 7.35 3.67 -4.13
C ASN A 375 6.27 4.01 -5.17
N LEU A 376 6.74 4.30 -6.39
CA LEU A 376 5.88 4.60 -7.52
C LEU A 376 5.61 3.33 -8.32
N TYR A 377 4.34 3.08 -8.62
CA TYR A 377 3.91 1.98 -9.48
C TYR A 377 3.13 2.54 -10.67
N TYR A 378 3.71 2.39 -11.87
CA TYR A 378 3.07 2.88 -13.10
C TYR A 378 1.78 2.12 -13.46
N ASN A 379 1.58 0.91 -12.92
CA ASN A 379 0.32 0.18 -13.03
C ASN A 379 -0.67 0.63 -11.94
N TRP A 380 -1.06 1.88 -11.99
CA TRP A 380 -2.03 2.51 -11.08
C TRP A 380 -2.99 3.37 -11.89
N ARG A 381 -4.28 3.37 -11.53
CA ARG A 381 -5.27 4.28 -12.13
C ARG A 381 -6.16 4.90 -11.06
N LEU A 382 -6.73 6.05 -11.43
CA LEU A 382 -7.84 6.67 -10.72
C LEU A 382 -9.11 5.79 -10.85
N PRO A 383 -9.98 5.72 -9.84
CA PRO A 383 -11.28 5.08 -9.98
C PRO A 383 -12.13 5.84 -11.01
N GLY A 384 -12.96 5.13 -11.78
CA GLY A 384 -13.93 5.74 -12.69
C GLY A 384 -15.14 6.32 -11.95
N LEU A 385 -15.89 7.23 -12.58
CA LEU A 385 -17.08 7.84 -11.99
C LEU A 385 -18.15 6.81 -11.58
N ASP A 386 -18.32 5.76 -12.38
CA ASP A 386 -19.23 4.62 -12.14
C ASP A 386 -18.80 3.73 -10.97
N GLU A 387 -17.51 3.76 -10.61
CA GLU A 387 -16.96 3.03 -9.46
C GLU A 387 -17.14 3.79 -8.13
N ILE A 388 -17.37 5.12 -8.18
CA ILE A 388 -17.51 5.97 -6.99
C ILE A 388 -18.90 6.59 -6.79
N HIS A 389 -19.77 6.53 -7.81
CA HIS A 389 -21.15 7.02 -7.70
C HIS A 389 -22.16 5.89 -7.97
N HIS A 390 -23.25 5.91 -7.19
CA HIS A 390 -24.41 5.08 -7.47
C HIS A 390 -25.08 5.62 -8.75
N GLN A 391 -25.34 4.76 -9.74
CA GLN A 391 -26.35 5.10 -10.75
C GLN A 391 -27.67 5.23 -9.98
N ARG A 392 -28.26 6.43 -9.97
CA ARG A 392 -29.69 6.53 -9.68
C ARG A 392 -30.35 5.91 -10.89
N ASP A 393 -30.98 4.74 -10.73
CA ASP A 393 -31.87 4.24 -11.75
C ASP A 393 -32.89 5.33 -12.05
N THR A 394 -32.82 5.86 -13.27
CA THR A 394 -33.91 6.63 -13.84
C THR A 394 -35.01 5.64 -14.21
N GLN A 395 -35.71 5.12 -13.19
CA GLN A 395 -37.06 4.64 -13.41
C GLN A 395 -37.96 5.86 -13.57
N SER A 396 -38.04 6.39 -14.80
CA SER A 396 -39.21 7.15 -15.21
C SER A 396 -40.13 6.25 -16.02
N SER A 397 -41.43 6.41 -15.72
CA SER A 397 -42.60 6.13 -16.53
C SER A 397 -42.99 4.67 -16.76
N ALA A 398 -43.85 4.15 -15.87
CA ALA A 398 -45.26 3.92 -16.20
C ALA A 398 -46.05 3.63 -14.91
N GLU A 399 -47.29 4.16 -14.84
CA GLU A 399 -48.37 3.81 -13.88
C GLU A 399 -48.21 4.42 -12.47
N ASP A 400 -49.12 5.16 -11.86
CA ASP A 400 -50.55 5.40 -12.11
C ASP A 400 -51.01 6.75 -11.50
N ASP A 401 -52.04 7.31 -12.12
CA ASP A 401 -52.96 8.30 -11.55
C ASP A 401 -53.52 7.80 -10.20
N ASN A 402 -53.35 8.58 -9.13
CA ASN A 402 -54.48 8.83 -8.23
C ASN A 402 -54.30 10.10 -7.40
N SER A 403 -55.35 10.90 -7.43
CA SER A 403 -55.58 12.11 -6.65
C SER A 403 -55.84 11.82 -5.16
N SER A 404 -55.21 12.56 -4.25
CA SER A 404 -55.85 13.06 -3.03
C SER A 404 -54.97 14.08 -2.32
N GLU A 405 -55.57 15.23 -2.01
CA GLU A 405 -55.04 16.35 -1.25
C GLU A 405 -54.73 15.97 0.21
N SER A 406 -53.61 16.45 0.76
CA SER A 406 -53.51 16.91 2.15
C SER A 406 -52.20 17.68 2.43
N GLU A 407 -52.38 18.99 2.67
CA GLU A 407 -51.74 19.83 3.69
C GLU A 407 -50.25 19.68 4.05
N GLY A 408 -49.46 20.65 3.56
CA GLY A 408 -48.72 21.61 4.39
C GLY A 408 -47.78 21.10 5.48
N PHE A 409 -46.51 20.89 5.13
CA PHE A 409 -45.39 21.08 6.06
C PHE A 409 -44.25 21.78 5.33
N VAL A 410 -43.80 22.92 5.88
CA VAL A 410 -42.66 23.69 5.38
C VAL A 410 -41.41 23.02 5.93
N GLU A 411 -40.74 22.19 5.12
CA GLU A 411 -39.37 21.78 5.41
C GLU A 411 -38.41 22.86 4.93
N ALA A 412 -37.48 23.22 5.82
CA ALA A 412 -36.43 24.17 5.57
C ALA A 412 -35.52 23.66 4.46
N ASP A 413 -35.32 24.49 3.43
CA ASP A 413 -34.25 24.35 2.44
C ASP A 413 -32.89 24.46 3.14
N ASP A 414 -32.36 23.33 3.60
CA ASP A 414 -30.92 23.16 3.73
C ASP A 414 -30.36 22.96 2.32
N HIS A 415 -29.99 24.08 1.69
CA HIS A 415 -29.17 24.10 0.49
C HIS A 415 -27.78 23.51 0.79
N VAL A 416 -27.69 22.19 0.89
CA VAL A 416 -26.42 21.49 0.69
C VAL A 416 -26.15 21.56 -0.81
N GLU A 417 -25.20 22.41 -1.21
CA GLU A 417 -24.72 22.44 -2.60
C GLU A 417 -24.39 21.01 -3.03
N ALA A 418 -25.19 20.48 -3.96
CA ALA A 418 -24.92 19.18 -4.55
C ALA A 418 -23.62 19.28 -5.36
N HIS A 419 -22.49 18.90 -4.74
CA HIS A 419 -21.20 18.87 -5.41
C HIS A 419 -21.26 17.99 -6.65
N ASP A 420 -20.97 18.58 -7.81
CA ASP A 420 -20.93 17.89 -9.10
C ASP A 420 -19.90 16.74 -9.05
N PRO A 421 -20.33 15.47 -9.13
CA PRO A 421 -19.48 14.28 -9.19
C PRO A 421 -18.32 14.36 -10.18
N ALA A 422 -18.59 14.92 -11.36
CA ALA A 422 -17.59 15.02 -12.43
C ALA A 422 -16.52 16.05 -12.08
N LYS A 423 -16.92 17.16 -11.47
CA LYS A 423 -16.00 18.21 -11.00
C LYS A 423 -15.11 17.68 -9.87
N THR A 424 -15.66 17.01 -8.87
CA THR A 424 -14.86 16.41 -7.78
C THR A 424 -13.86 15.37 -8.29
N HIS A 425 -14.24 14.60 -9.31
CA HIS A 425 -13.34 13.62 -9.95
C HIS A 425 -12.19 14.31 -10.70
N GLU A 426 -12.48 15.41 -11.40
CA GLU A 426 -11.47 16.22 -12.09
C GLU A 426 -10.52 16.91 -11.09
N ASP A 427 -11.03 17.51 -10.03
CA ASP A 427 -10.23 18.17 -9.00
C ASP A 427 -9.25 17.18 -8.35
N LEU A 428 -9.71 15.95 -8.11
CA LEU A 428 -8.88 14.85 -7.60
C LEU A 428 -7.77 14.47 -8.59
N LEU A 429 -8.09 14.34 -9.88
CA LEU A 429 -7.10 14.07 -10.93
C LEU A 429 -6.04 15.18 -10.97
N VAL A 430 -6.46 16.44 -11.00
CA VAL A 430 -5.58 17.61 -11.09
C VAL A 430 -4.65 17.67 -9.88
N SER A 431 -5.15 17.44 -8.66
CA SER A 431 -4.34 17.45 -7.44
C SER A 431 -3.27 16.36 -7.43
N ILE A 432 -3.62 15.12 -7.81
CA ILE A 432 -2.66 14.01 -7.89
C ILE A 432 -1.61 14.28 -8.98
N ALA A 433 -2.04 14.74 -10.15
CA ALA A 433 -1.14 15.07 -11.25
C ALA A 433 -0.18 16.20 -10.87
N GLN A 434 -0.65 17.23 -10.18
CA GLN A 434 0.18 18.33 -9.67
C GLN A 434 1.26 17.83 -8.70
N LYS A 435 0.89 16.98 -7.74
CA LYS A 435 1.86 16.36 -6.81
C LYS A 435 2.92 15.55 -7.57
N MET A 436 2.54 14.78 -8.58
CA MET A 436 3.46 14.03 -9.42
C MET A 436 4.40 14.93 -10.24
N ARG A 437 3.91 16.03 -10.82
CA ARG A 437 4.75 17.03 -11.52
C ARG A 437 5.73 17.71 -10.57
N ASN A 438 5.29 18.03 -9.35
CA ASN A 438 6.16 18.58 -8.31
C ASN A 438 7.28 17.62 -7.91
N ASP A 439 6.99 16.33 -7.76
CA ASP A 439 8.01 15.29 -7.52
C ASP A 439 9.03 15.23 -8.65
N VAL A 440 8.57 15.20 -9.91
CA VAL A 440 9.45 15.18 -11.08
C VAL A 440 10.38 16.40 -11.06
N LYS A 441 9.84 17.61 -10.88
CA LYS A 441 10.63 18.86 -10.77
C LYS A 441 11.68 18.75 -9.66
N LYS A 442 11.29 18.23 -8.49
CA LYS A 442 12.21 18.03 -7.36
C LYS A 442 13.30 17.02 -7.67
N THR A 443 12.96 15.88 -8.27
CA THR A 443 13.93 14.83 -8.64
C THR A 443 14.91 15.31 -9.71
N LEU A 444 14.45 16.09 -10.68
CA LEU A 444 15.31 16.71 -11.70
C LEU A 444 16.28 17.72 -11.07
N LYS A 445 15.79 18.59 -10.18
CA LYS A 445 16.58 19.61 -9.50
C LYS A 445 17.60 19.03 -8.51
N GLU A 446 17.17 18.09 -7.67
CA GLU A 446 17.99 17.56 -6.59
C GLU A 446 18.80 16.32 -6.97
N LYS A 447 18.52 15.73 -8.14
CA LYS A 447 19.09 14.45 -8.59
C LYS A 447 18.92 13.37 -7.49
N LYS A 448 17.74 13.34 -6.85
CA LYS A 448 17.36 12.44 -5.75
C LYS A 448 15.98 11.82 -5.99
N ILE A 449 15.86 10.52 -5.73
CA ILE A 449 14.60 9.77 -5.91
C ILE A 449 13.84 9.68 -4.58
N ARG A 450 12.55 10.00 -4.60
CA ARG A 450 11.63 9.80 -3.45
C ARG A 450 11.15 8.35 -3.37
N ARG A 451 11.89 7.47 -2.71
CA ARG A 451 11.51 6.05 -2.60
C ARG A 451 11.92 5.49 -1.23
N LYS A 452 11.35 4.37 -0.81
CA LYS A 452 11.95 3.51 0.22
C LYS A 452 12.68 2.35 -0.46
N ALA A 453 13.96 2.13 -0.12
CA ALA A 453 14.79 1.11 -0.78
C ALA A 453 14.17 -0.31 -0.76
N ARG A 454 13.33 -0.61 0.25
CA ARG A 454 12.56 -1.86 0.34
C ARG A 454 11.08 -1.60 0.67
N ASP A 455 10.19 -2.40 0.08
CA ASP A 455 8.73 -2.36 0.25
C ASP A 455 8.26 -3.10 1.52
N SER A 456 9.15 -3.39 2.48
CA SER A 456 8.79 -4.23 3.61
C SER A 456 7.89 -3.52 4.62
N ASN A 457 6.80 -4.23 4.97
CA ASN A 457 6.08 -4.09 6.24
C ASN A 457 6.98 -4.15 7.46
N THR A 458 8.10 -4.84 7.31
CA THR A 458 9.18 -4.95 8.28
C THR A 458 10.23 -3.89 7.97
N TYR A 459 10.04 -2.69 8.50
CA TYR A 459 11.10 -2.23 9.38
C TYR A 459 10.89 -3.04 10.65
N SER A 460 11.69 -4.10 10.83
CA SER A 460 11.80 -4.73 12.13
C SER A 460 12.36 -3.62 13.02
N THR A 461 11.50 -2.95 13.77
CA THR A 461 11.94 -2.36 15.02
C THR A 461 12.48 -3.51 15.84
N VAL A 462 13.62 -3.30 16.45
CA VAL A 462 14.07 -4.16 17.54
C VAL A 462 12.96 -4.07 18.61
N PRO A 463 12.35 -5.20 19.04
CA PRO A 463 11.38 -5.22 20.13
C PRO A 463 11.88 -4.38 21.31
N GLU A 464 11.00 -3.72 22.05
CA GLU A 464 11.41 -2.80 23.13
C GLU A 464 12.19 -3.52 24.25
N TYR A 465 11.89 -4.80 24.49
CA TYR A 465 12.67 -5.68 25.38
C TYR A 465 14.06 -6.08 24.83
N LEU A 466 14.42 -5.60 23.64
CA LEU A 466 15.72 -5.79 22.98
C LEU A 466 16.41 -4.46 22.65
N ARG A 467 15.90 -3.30 23.12
CA ARG A 467 16.60 -2.01 23.04
C ARG A 467 17.57 -1.89 24.23
N ASP A 468 18.84 -1.62 23.98
CA ASP A 468 19.81 -1.30 25.04
C ASP A 468 19.41 0.02 25.72
N GLU A 469 19.40 0.05 27.06
CA GLU A 469 19.13 1.25 27.87
C GLU A 469 20.24 2.33 27.80
N ASN A 470 21.29 2.13 26.99
CA ASN A 470 22.46 3.00 26.95
C ASN A 470 22.36 4.22 26.01
N ASP A 471 21.28 4.38 25.24
CA ASP A 471 21.09 5.55 24.35
C ASP A 471 20.40 6.76 25.05
N ALA A 472 20.18 6.69 26.36
CA ALA A 472 19.53 7.75 27.16
C ALA A 472 20.48 8.58 28.04
N SER A 473 21.79 8.56 27.78
CA SER A 473 22.75 9.42 28.52
C SER A 473 23.68 10.16 27.58
N GLY A 474 23.36 11.43 27.29
CA GLY A 474 24.24 12.25 26.47
C GLY A 474 23.76 13.67 26.20
N SER A 475 23.38 14.43 27.24
CA SER A 475 23.75 15.86 27.40
C SER A 475 22.94 16.48 28.54
N ASN A 476 23.45 16.32 29.75
CA ASN A 476 23.34 17.35 30.75
C ASN A 476 24.75 17.62 31.26
N VAL A 477 24.97 18.90 31.57
CA VAL A 477 26.13 19.54 32.19
C VAL A 477 27.04 20.31 31.22
N GLU A 478 27.22 21.56 31.65
CA GLU A 478 27.92 22.74 31.13
C GLU A 478 29.28 22.54 30.45
#